data_AF-A0AAU7E5N3-F1
#
_entry.id   AF-A0AAU7E5N3-F1
#
_cell.length_a   1.000
_cell.length_b   1.000
_cell.length_c   1.000
_cell.angle_alpha   90.00
_cell.angle_beta   90.00
_cell.angle_gamma   90.00
#
_symmetry.space_group_name_H-M   'P 1'
#
loop_
_entity.id
_entity.type
_entity.pdbx_description
1 polymer ?
#
loop_
_entity_poly.entity_id
_entity_poly.type
_entity_poly.pdbx_seq_one_letter_code
_entity_poly.pdbx_strand_id
1 'polypeptide(L)' 'MKKLTILSLLSLWLFAFDAYDDDLNNYNIDIDSGGDVSVYDYKSNEFKDYELEKIKPNGEIELFDYKNGEFKTLYKD' A
#
# COMPACT_ATOMS: atom_id res chain seq x y z
N MET A 1 13.93 -37.89 20.67
CA MET A 1 13.37 -36.68 21.29
C MET A 1 12.90 -35.76 20.15
N LYS A 2 11.59 -35.63 19.93
CA LYS A 2 11.05 -34.81 18.84
C LYS A 2 11.03 -33.36 19.31
N LYS A 3 11.90 -32.51 18.76
CA LYS A 3 11.86 -31.06 19.01
C LYS A 3 10.78 -30.48 18.08
N LEU A 4 9.66 -30.04 18.66
CA LEU A 4 8.69 -29.22 17.93
C LEU A 4 9.31 -27.83 17.76
N THR A 5 9.58 -27.46 16.51
CA THR A 5 9.91 -26.08 16.15
C THR A 5 8.60 -25.31 16.13
N ILE A 6 8.39 -24.45 17.12
CA ILE A 6 7.27 -23.50 17.16
C ILE A 6 7.58 -22.44 16.08
N LEU A 7 6.91 -22.57 14.94
CA LEU A 7 6.91 -21.54 13.89
C LEU A 7 5.99 -20.41 14.37
N SER A 8 6.58 -19.40 15.01
CA SER A 8 5.90 -18.15 15.30
C SER A 8 5.56 -17.48 13.96
N LEU A 9 4.28 -17.56 13.56
CA LEU A 9 3.71 -16.63 12.59
C LEU A 9 3.69 -15.26 13.27
N LEU A 10 4.76 -14.49 13.07
CA LEU A 10 4.74 -13.05 13.26
C LEU A 10 3.71 -12.52 12.25
N SER A 11 2.47 -12.33 12.70
CA SER A 11 1.45 -11.64 11.92
C SER A 11 1.90 -10.18 11.80
N LEU A 12 2.60 -9.86 10.72
CA LEU A 12 2.79 -8.48 10.29
C LEU A 12 1.38 -7.92 10.06
N TRP A 13 1.04 -6.87 10.80
CA TRP A 13 -0.24 -6.17 10.65
C TRP A 13 -0.17 -5.37 9.36
N LEU A 14 -0.35 -6.06 8.24
CA LEU A 14 -0.54 -5.44 6.93
C LEU A 14 -1.94 -4.84 6.93
N PHE A 15 -2.00 -3.51 6.83
CA PHE A 15 -3.27 -2.82 6.66
C PHE A 15 -3.46 -2.53 5.18
N ALA A 16 -4.20 -3.41 4.52
CA ALA A 16 -4.63 -3.20 3.14
C ALA A 16 -6.00 -2.51 3.08
N PHE A 17 -6.17 -1.59 2.14
CA PHE A 17 -7.47 -0.97 1.85
C PHE A 17 -7.56 -0.54 0.38
N ASP A 18 -8.79 -0.36 -0.09
CA ASP A 18 -9.05 0.07 -1.47
C ASP A 18 -9.06 1.60 -1.58
N ALA A 19 -8.57 2.10 -2.71
CA ALA A 19 -8.50 3.51 -3.03
C ALA A 19 -8.69 3.75 -4.53
N TYR A 20 -8.97 4.99 -4.90
CA TYR A 20 -9.14 5.40 -6.30
C TYR A 20 -8.39 6.71 -6.60
N ASP A 21 -8.05 6.95 -7.86
CA ASP A 21 -7.55 8.26 -8.32
C ASP A 21 -8.65 9.14 -8.92
N ASP A 22 -8.32 10.37 -9.31
CA ASP A 22 -9.26 11.31 -9.93
C ASP A 22 -9.90 10.78 -11.23
N ASP A 23 -9.25 9.82 -11.90
CA ASP A 23 -9.75 9.15 -13.10
C ASP A 23 -10.61 7.91 -12.78
N LEU A 24 -10.94 7.68 -11.50
CA LEU A 24 -11.67 6.51 -10.99
C LEU A 24 -10.98 5.17 -11.30
N ASN A 25 -9.66 5.18 -11.48
CA ASN A 25 -8.90 3.93 -11.50
C ASN A 25 -8.81 3.41 -10.07
N ASN A 26 -9.09 2.13 -9.88
CA ASN A 26 -9.05 1.49 -8.56
C ASN A 26 -7.64 0.97 -8.25
N TYR A 27 -7.30 1.01 -6.97
CA TYR A 27 -6.03 0.60 -6.40
C TYR A 27 -6.28 -0.17 -5.11
N ASN A 28 -5.47 -1.19 -4.86
CA ASN A 28 -5.34 -1.77 -3.53
C ASN A 28 -4.03 -1.26 -2.93
N ILE A 29 -4.10 -0.65 -1.76
CA ILE A 29 -2.96 -0.08 -1.06
C ILE A 29 -2.65 -0.97 0.14
N ASP A 30 -1.45 -1.54 0.16
CA ASP A 30 -0.91 -2.25 1.31
C ASP A 30 0.17 -1.40 1.98
N ILE A 31 0.00 -1.14 3.27
CA ILE A 31 0.93 -0.34 4.09
C ILE A 31 1.54 -1.26 5.14
N ASP A 32 2.87 -1.43 5.09
CA ASP A 32 3.61 -2.09 6.16
C ASP A 32 3.87 -1.11 7.31
N SER A 33 4.04 -1.65 8.50
CA SER A 33 4.51 -1.01 9.73
C SER A 33 5.79 -0.16 9.58
N GLY A 34 6.56 -0.38 8.51
CA GLY A 34 7.74 0.41 8.14
C GLY A 34 7.45 1.70 7.36
N GLY A 35 6.20 1.90 6.91
CA GLY A 35 5.81 3.02 6.03
C GLY A 35 6.01 2.73 4.54
N ASP A 36 6.53 1.57 4.19
CA ASP A 36 6.59 1.09 2.81
C ASP A 36 5.17 0.85 2.30
N VAL A 37 4.88 1.35 1.10
CA VAL A 37 3.58 1.20 0.47
C VAL A 37 3.69 0.51 -0.87
N SER A 38 3.00 -0.63 -0.97
CA SER A 38 2.79 -1.33 -2.22
C SER A 38 1.40 -1.02 -2.75
N VAL A 39 1.33 -0.48 -3.96
CA VAL A 39 0.07 -0.16 -4.62
C VAL A 39 -0.15 -1.13 -5.77
N TYR A 40 -1.22 -1.91 -5.70
CA TYR A 40 -1.66 -2.74 -6.82
C TYR A 40 -2.60 -1.93 -7.72
N ASP A 41 -2.24 -1.75 -8.98
CA ASP A 41 -3.03 -1.04 -9.98
C ASP A 41 -3.88 -2.03 -10.79
N TYR A 42 -5.20 -2.02 -10.57
CA TYR A 42 -6.11 -2.96 -11.22
C TYR A 42 -6.24 -2.75 -12.74
N LYS A 43 -5.89 -1.57 -13.26
CA LYS A 43 -5.96 -1.26 -14.69
C LYS A 43 -4.78 -1.84 -15.45
N SER A 44 -3.59 -1.76 -14.86
CA SER A 44 -2.36 -2.34 -15.43
C SER A 44 -2.10 -3.78 -14.99
N ASN A 45 -2.76 -4.26 -13.92
CA ASN A 45 -2.48 -5.55 -13.26
C ASN A 45 -1.01 -5.67 -12.80
N GLU A 46 -0.47 -4.58 -12.25
CA GLU A 46 0.91 -4.51 -11.79
C GLU A 46 0.99 -3.92 -10.38
N PHE A 47 1.97 -4.40 -9.61
CA PHE A 47 2.39 -3.76 -8.37
C PHE A 47 3.34 -2.61 -8.68
N LYS A 48 3.13 -1.50 -7.99
CA LYS A 48 3.96 -0.30 -8.06
C LYS A 48 4.41 0.07 -6.66
N ASP A 49 5.70 0.32 -6.54
CA ASP A 49 6.31 0.76 -5.29
C ASP A 49 6.17 2.29 -5.19
N TYR A 50 5.61 2.74 -4.08
CA TYR A 50 5.48 4.16 -3.76
C TYR A 50 5.95 4.39 -2.32
N GLU A 51 6.41 5.61 -2.03
CA GLU A 51 6.56 6.05 -0.65
C GLU A 51 5.32 6.80 -0.20
N LEU A 52 4.87 6.51 1.02
CA LEU A 52 3.78 7.22 1.64
C LEU A 52 4.28 8.53 2.25
N GLU A 53 3.83 9.63 1.68
CA GLU A 53 4.11 10.95 2.21
C GLU A 53 3.11 11.31 3.30
N LYS A 54 1.81 11.09 3.04
CA LYS A 54 0.76 11.57 3.93
C LYS A 54 -0.58 10.85 3.73
N ILE A 55 -1.26 10.57 4.83
CA ILE A 55 -2.70 10.25 4.85
C ILE A 55 -3.44 11.39 5.55
N LYS A 56 -4.34 12.05 4.84
CA LYS A 56 -5.15 13.15 5.38
C LYS A 56 -6.45 12.59 6.01
N PRO A 57 -7.04 13.29 7.00
CA PRO A 57 -8.26 12.83 7.67
C PRO A 57 -9.49 12.70 6.75
N ASN A 58 -9.49 13.35 5.59
CA ASN A 58 -10.53 13.26 4.56
C ASN A 58 -10.40 12.00 3.68
N GLY A 59 -9.44 11.12 3.95
CA GLY A 59 -9.19 9.91 3.15
C GLY A 59 -8.28 10.12 1.94
N GLU A 60 -7.78 11.33 1.73
CA GLU A 60 -6.79 11.61 0.67
C GLU A 60 -5.40 11.11 1.08
N ILE A 61 -4.72 10.46 0.16
CA ILE A 61 -3.45 9.77 0.35
C ILE A 61 -2.46 10.30 -0.68
N GLU A 62 -1.38 10.89 -0.21
CA GLU A 62 -0.30 11.42 -1.04
C GLU A 62 0.84 10.38 -1.08
N LEU A 63 1.18 9.95 -2.29
CA LEU A 63 2.20 8.95 -2.59
C LEU A 63 3.27 9.55 -3.50
N PHE A 64 4.52 9.15 -3.32
CA PHE A 64 5.63 9.56 -4.19
C PHE A 64 6.16 8.38 -5.02
N ASP A 65 6.20 8.55 -6.35
CA ASP A 65 6.77 7.60 -7.30
C ASP A 65 8.26 7.91 -7.53
N TYR A 66 9.15 7.13 -6.93
CA TYR A 66 10.59 7.29 -7.13
C TYR A 66 11.07 7.02 -8.55
N LYS A 67 10.34 6.21 -9.32
CA LYS A 67 10.73 5.84 -10.68
C LYS A 67 10.52 7.01 -11.63
N ASN A 68 9.42 7.73 -11.47
CA ASN A 68 9.05 8.85 -12.34
C ASN A 68 9.35 10.22 -11.72
N GLY A 69 9.58 10.29 -10.40
CA GLY A 69 9.78 11.54 -9.67
C GLY A 69 8.50 12.36 -9.52
N GLU A 70 7.35 11.69 -9.45
CA GLU A 70 6.03 12.31 -9.50
C GLU A 70 5.22 11.98 -8.23
N PHE A 71 4.38 12.93 -7.80
CA PHE A 71 3.41 12.69 -6.75
C PHE A 71 2.11 12.13 -7.33
N LYS A 72 1.50 11.21 -6.60
CA LYS A 72 0.18 10.67 -6.91
C LYS A 72 -0.74 10.86 -5.72
N THR A 73 -1.94 11.36 -5.99
CA THR A 73 -3.00 11.46 -5.00
C THR A 73 -4.01 10.35 -5.23
N LEU A 74 -4.33 9.62 -4.16
CA LEU A 74 -5.39 8.62 -4.13
C LEU A 74 -6.42 8.99 -3.04
N TYR A 75 -7.62 8.48 -3.15
CA TYR A 75 -8.69 8.65 -2.18
C TYR A 75 -9.14 7.29 -1.70
N LYS A 76 -9.16 7.12 -0.38
CA LYS A 76 -9.65 5.91 0.25
C LYS A 76 -11.16 5.73 -0.02
N ASP A 77 -11.55 4.51 -0.39
CA ASP A 77 -12.96 4.09 -0.51
C ASP A 77 -13.56 3.66 0.84
#